data_AF-A0A7W0JKK1-F1
#
_entry.id   AF-A0A7W0JKK1-F1
#
_cell.length_a   1.000
_cell.length_b   1.000
_cell.length_c   1.000
_cell.angle_alpha   90.00
_cell.angle_beta   90.00
_cell.angle_gamma   90.00
#
_symmetry.space_group_name_H-M   'P 1'
#
loop_
_entity.id
_entity.type
_entity.pdbx_description
1 polymer ?
#
loop_
_entity_poly.entity_id
_entity_poly.type
_entity_poly.pdbx_seq_one_letter_code
_entity_poly.pdbx_strand_id
1 'polypeptide(L)' 'MTTQLLIAYGVLWATLMKPLLERAQLIPASCARCGKRFERRELGEPICRCARR' A
#
# COMPACT_ATOMS: atom_id res chain seq x y z
N MET A 1 8.72 -4.04 27.49
CA MET A 1 8.95 -2.63 27.09
C MET A 1 9.72 -2.55 25.78
N THR A 2 10.97 -3.00 25.69
CA THR A 2 11.80 -2.91 24.47
C THR A 2 11.18 -3.61 23.25
N THR A 3 10.58 -4.79 23.44
CA THR A 3 9.94 -5.54 22.35
C THR A 3 8.76 -4.79 21.73
N GLN A 4 7.97 -4.07 22.53
CA GLN A 4 6.84 -3.28 22.03
C GLN A 4 7.30 -2.09 21.19
N LEU A 5 8.41 -1.45 21.58
CA LEU A 5 9.04 -0.38 20.81
C LEU A 5 9.56 -0.89 19.45
N LEU A 6 10.19 -2.08 19.43
CA LEU A 6 10.67 -2.68 18.19
C LEU A 6 9.52 -3.04 17.24
N ILE A 7 8.39 -3.56 17.76
CA ILE A 7 7.20 -3.87 16.97
C ILE A 7 6.60 -2.58 16.40
N ALA A 8 6.40 -1.55 17.23
CA ALA A 8 5.86 -0.28 16.77
C ALA A 8 6.74 0.39 15.71
N TYR A 9 8.06 0.35 15.91
CA TYR A 9 9.04 0.85 14.95
C TYR A 9 8.99 0.07 13.63
N GLY A 10 8.90 -1.26 13.69
CA GLY A 10 8.77 -2.11 12.51
C GLY A 10 7.49 -1.82 11.70
N VAL A 11 6.36 -1.64 12.38
CA VAL A 11 5.08 -1.27 11.73
C VAL A 11 5.20 0.10 11.07
N LEU A 12 5.73 1.10 11.78
CA LEU A 12 5.95 2.44 11.25
C LEU A 12 6.84 2.38 10.00
N TRP A 13 7.97 1.69 10.07
CA TRP A 13 8.89 1.53 8.95
C TRP A 13 8.22 0.85 7.75
N ALA A 14 7.45 -0.23 7.98
CA ALA A 14 6.72 -0.92 6.92
C ALA A 14 5.65 -0.03 6.25
N THR A 15 4.94 0.81 7.03
CA THR A 15 3.97 1.77 6.48
C THR A 15 4.63 2.87 5.66
N LEU A 16 5.82 3.33 6.07
CA LEU A 16 6.62 4.32 5.34
C LEU A 16 7.19 3.76 4.03
N MET A 17 7.66 2.51 4.04
CA MET A 17 8.28 1.88 2.85
C MET A 17 7.26 1.45 1.80
N LYS A 18 6.03 1.11 2.21
CA LYS A 18 4.94 0.68 1.31
C LYS A 18 4.74 1.57 0.07
N PRO A 19 4.56 2.90 0.20
CA PRO A 19 4.40 3.78 -0.95
C PRO A 19 5.65 3.85 -1.83
N LEU A 20 6.86 3.72 -1.27
CA LEU A 20 8.09 3.65 -2.07
C LEU A 20 8.12 2.39 -2.92
N LEU A 21 7.73 1.23 -2.37
CA LEU A 21 7.69 -0.04 -3.10
C LEU A 21 6.59 -0.06 -4.17
N GLU A 22 5.45 0.57 -3.91
CA GLU A 22 4.39 0.76 -4.91
C GLU A 22 4.85 1.66 -6.06
N ARG A 23 5.57 2.76 -5.76
CA ARG A 23 6.15 3.66 -6.78
C ARG A 23 7.25 3.00 -7.60
N ALA A 24 8.07 2.17 -6.96
CA ALA A 24 9.12 1.41 -7.62
C ALA A 24 8.59 0.21 -8.43
N GLN A 25 7.27 -0.02 -8.46
CA GLN A 25 6.60 -1.15 -9.12
C GLN A 25 7.06 -2.55 -8.65
N LEU A 26 7.76 -2.64 -7.51
CA LEU A 26 8.14 -3.93 -6.92
C LEU A 26 6.92 -4.67 -6.35
N ILE A 27 5.88 -3.94 -5.93
CA ILE A 27 4.63 -4.50 -5.42
C ILE A 27 3.49 -3.91 -6.25
N PRO A 28 2.47 -4.70 -6.64
CA PRO A 28 1.30 -4.16 -7.32
C PRO A 28 0.66 -3.09 -6.44
N ALA A 29 0.57 -1.87 -6.97
CA ALA A 29 -0.11 -0.77 -6.29
C ALA A 29 -1.48 -1.27 -5.82
N SER A 30 -1.78 -1.02 -4.54
CA SER A 30 -2.97 -1.49 -3.87
C SER A 30 -3.79 -0.32 -3.38
N CYS A 31 -5.11 -0.41 -3.49
CA CYS A 31 -5.97 0.66 -3.03
C CYS A 31 -5.95 0.74 -1.50
N ALA A 32 -5.52 1.88 -0.95
CA ALA A 32 -5.52 2.11 0.51
C ALA A 32 -6.90 1.95 1.17
N ARG A 33 -7.99 2.09 0.41
CA ARG A 33 -9.37 2.01 0.92
C ARG A 33 -9.89 0.58 1.09
N CYS A 34 -9.53 -0.35 0.21
CA CYS A 34 -10.07 -1.72 0.25
C CYS A 34 -9.02 -2.83 0.12
N GLY A 35 -7.74 -2.50 0.07
CA GLY A 35 -6.63 -3.46 -0.02
C GLY A 35 -6.58 -4.25 -1.33
N LYS A 36 -7.47 -3.96 -2.29
CA LYS A 36 -7.49 -4.61 -3.60
C LYS A 36 -6.43 -4.00 -4.51
N ARG A 37 -5.83 -4.81 -5.38
CA ARG A 37 -4.92 -4.34 -6.44
C ARG A 37 -5.64 -3.32 -7.32
N PHE A 38 -4.98 -2.24 -7.70
CA PHE A 38 -5.52 -1.36 -8.74
C PHE A 38 -5.66 -2.16 -10.03
N GLU A 39 -6.85 -2.13 -10.63
CA GLU A 39 -6.98 -2.56 -12.02
C GLU A 39 -6.24 -1.52 -12.87
N ARG A 40 -5.08 -1.89 -13.42
CA ARG A 40 -4.42 -1.06 -14.44
C ARG A 40 -5.42 -0.88 -15.59
N ARG A 41 -5.88 0.35 -15.80
CA ARG A 41 -6.37 0.75 -17.11
C ARG A 41 -5.16 1.15 -17.92
N GLU A 42 -5.11 0.72 -19.17
CA GLU A 42 -4.11 1.00 -20.21
C GLU A 42 -3.74 2.51 -20.35
N LEU A 43 -4.50 3.42 -19.71
CA LEU A 43 -4.39 4.88 -19.81
C LEU A 43 -3.82 5.59 -18.55
N GLY A 44 -3.09 4.89 -17.69
CA GLY A 44 -2.14 5.53 -16.75
C GLY A 44 -2.66 5.98 -15.38
N GLU A 45 -3.97 6.13 -15.17
CA GLU A 45 -4.50 6.52 -13.85
C GLU A 45 -4.93 5.29 -13.03
N PRO A 46 -4.37 5.05 -11.82
CA PRO A 46 -4.78 3.94 -10.95
C PRO A 46 -6.16 4.21 -10.33
N ILE A 47 -7.21 3.53 -10.80
CA ILE A 47 -8.58 3.72 -10.29
C ILE A 47 -8.90 2.71 -9.19
N CYS A 48 -9.05 3.20 -7.96
CA CYS A 48 -9.67 2.46 -6.84
C CYS A 48 -11.19 2.30 -7.09
N ARG A 49 -11.67 1.13 -7.52
CA ARG A 49 -13.12 0.86 -7.67
C ARG A 49 -13.83 0.38 -6.39
N CYS A 50 -13.29 0.66 -5.20
CA CYS A 50 -13.87 0.22 -3.93
C CYS A 50 -15.24 0.86 -3.56
N ALA A 51 -15.89 1.58 -4.46
CA ALA A 51 -17.07 2.41 -4.20
C ALA A 51 -18.40 1.81 -4.72
N ARG A 52 -18.46 0.49 -4.99
CA ARG A 52 -19.70 -0.13 -5.49
C ARG A 52 -19.96 -1.52 -4.89
N ARG A 53 -20.06 -1.60 -3.56
CA ARG A 53 -20.80 -2.65 -2.90
C ARG A 53 -21.48 -2.10 -1.65
#